data_AF-A0A1H2LRX2-F1
#
_entry.id   AF-A0A1H2LRX2-F1
#
_cell.length_a   1.000
_cell.length_b   1.000
_cell.length_c   1.000
_cell.angle_alpha   90.00
_cell.angle_beta   90.00
_cell.angle_gamma   90.00
#
_symmetry.space_group_name_H-M   'P 1'
#
loop_
_entity.id
_entity.type
_entity.pdbx_description
1 polymer ?
#
loop_
_entity_poly.entity_id
_entity_poly.type
_entity_poly.pdbx_seq_one_letter_code
_entity_poly.pdbx_strand_id
1 'polypeptide(L)'
;MDGHKTDESARTGEAGTPGPKKRRTSPAARELTDVDRRILEVLSADARIPNSTLAARVGLAASTCHSRVRELEERGVIRGYHADIDLEATGSPLQALVAVRLRAGARHLLRDFTTRMRSRPEVLDLYFLASDDDFLVHVAVPGSSALRDFVLEQLSAHPEVASTQTNIIFEHTWVAAFPGARAAE
;
A
#
# COMPACT_ATOMS: atom_id res chain seq x y z
N MET A 1 -36.92 -37.36 -36.90
CA MET A 1 -36.70 -36.50 -35.72
C MET A 1 -35.63 -37.18 -34.90
N ASP A 2 -34.57 -36.42 -34.65
CA ASP A 2 -33.44 -36.66 -33.75
C ASP A 2 -32.51 -37.84 -34.13
N GLY A 3 -31.21 -37.67 -34.32
CA GLY A 3 -30.32 -36.55 -34.09
C GLY A 3 -28.91 -37.14 -34.00
N HIS A 4 -28.10 -36.88 -35.03
CA HIS A 4 -26.66 -37.17 -35.06
C HIS A 4 -25.94 -36.29 -34.02
N LYS A 5 -25.01 -36.86 -33.24
CA LYS A 5 -23.79 -36.21 -32.69
C LYS A 5 -22.97 -37.25 -31.92
N THR A 6 -21.92 -37.81 -32.54
CA THR A 6 -20.49 -37.45 -32.40
C THR A 6 -19.89 -37.57 -31.00
N ASP A 7 -18.95 -38.50 -30.93
CA ASP A 7 -17.74 -38.57 -30.10
C ASP A 7 -17.08 -37.19 -29.92
N GLU A 8 -16.73 -36.83 -28.68
CA GLU A 8 -15.65 -35.88 -28.42
C GLU A 8 -14.89 -36.28 -27.15
N SER A 9 -13.80 -36.99 -27.41
CA SER A 9 -12.67 -37.23 -26.54
C SER A 9 -12.15 -35.95 -25.85
N ALA A 10 -11.78 -36.13 -24.58
CA ALA A 10 -10.62 -35.53 -23.91
C ALA A 10 -10.36 -34.03 -24.07
N ARG A 11 -10.43 -33.30 -22.94
CA ARG A 11 -9.28 -32.56 -22.38
C ARG A 11 -9.63 -31.97 -21.02
N THR A 12 -8.98 -32.51 -20.00
CA THR A 12 -8.75 -31.90 -18.69
C THR A 12 -8.06 -30.55 -18.90
N GLY A 13 -8.82 -29.46 -18.74
CA GLY A 13 -8.28 -28.10 -18.72
C GLY A 13 -8.01 -27.69 -17.29
N GLU A 14 -6.81 -27.95 -16.78
CA GLU A 14 -6.27 -27.29 -15.60
C GLU A 14 -6.22 -25.77 -15.87
N ALA A 15 -7.25 -25.04 -15.45
CA ALA A 15 -7.22 -23.60 -15.41
C ALA A 15 -6.32 -23.16 -14.24
N GLY A 16 -5.02 -23.10 -14.53
CA GLY A 16 -3.99 -22.64 -13.62
C GLY A 16 -4.39 -21.34 -12.92
N THR A 17 -4.34 -21.38 -11.59
CA THR A 17 -4.39 -20.19 -10.74
C THR A 17 -3.40 -19.16 -11.29
N PRO A 18 -3.78 -17.89 -11.50
CA PRO A 18 -2.79 -16.86 -11.78
C PRO A 18 -1.97 -16.67 -10.50
N GLY A 19 -0.87 -17.40 -10.41
CA GLY A 19 0.19 -17.13 -9.45
C GLY A 19 0.65 -15.68 -9.60
N PRO A 20 1.33 -15.13 -8.57
CA PRO A 20 1.76 -13.73 -8.56
C PRO A 20 2.46 -13.45 -9.88
N LYS A 21 1.90 -12.52 -10.67
CA LYS A 21 2.42 -12.16 -12.00
C LYS A 21 3.92 -11.91 -11.82
N LYS A 22 4.75 -12.82 -12.35
CA LYS A 22 6.20 -12.62 -12.46
C LYS A 22 6.38 -11.21 -12.98
N ARG A 23 7.00 -10.34 -12.18
CA ARG A 23 7.43 -8.99 -12.59
C ARG A 23 8.04 -9.16 -13.96
N ARG A 24 7.33 -8.72 -15.00
CA ARG A 24 7.93 -8.52 -16.32
C ARG A 24 9.14 -7.65 -16.02
N THR A 25 10.33 -8.15 -16.30
CA THR A 25 11.56 -7.39 -16.18
C THR A 25 11.46 -6.24 -17.17
N SER A 26 10.86 -5.13 -16.71
CA SER A 26 10.88 -3.85 -17.40
C SER A 26 12.35 -3.46 -17.61
N PRO A 27 12.71 -2.71 -18.67
CA PRO A 27 14.09 -2.27 -18.95
C PRO A 27 14.71 -1.30 -17.90
N ALA A 28 14.21 -1.27 -16.66
CA ALA A 28 14.34 -0.15 -15.72
C ALA A 28 14.80 -0.54 -14.30
N ALA A 29 15.57 -1.62 -14.14
CA ALA A 29 16.22 -1.94 -12.86
C ALA A 29 17.68 -1.49 -12.86
N ARG A 30 17.93 -0.19 -13.11
CA ARG A 30 19.21 0.38 -12.70
C ARG A 30 19.24 0.34 -11.17
N GLU A 31 20.23 -0.33 -10.60
CA GLU A 31 20.39 -0.37 -9.15
C GLU A 31 20.51 1.05 -8.59
N LEU A 32 19.97 1.27 -7.40
CA LEU A 32 20.15 2.54 -6.70
C LEU A 32 21.62 2.72 -6.38
N THR A 33 22.18 3.84 -6.82
CA THR A 33 23.53 4.23 -6.42
C THR A 33 23.53 4.73 -4.98
N ASP A 34 24.68 4.82 -4.35
CA ASP A 34 24.78 5.33 -2.98
C ASP A 34 24.34 6.81 -2.88
N VAL A 35 24.56 7.57 -3.95
CA VAL A 35 24.06 8.95 -4.06
C VAL A 35 22.54 8.97 -4.11
N ASP A 36 21.91 8.05 -4.85
CA ASP A 36 20.44 7.94 -4.89
C ASP A 36 19.87 7.60 -3.51
N ARG A 37 20.51 6.68 -2.76
CA ARG A 37 20.12 6.37 -1.37
C ARG A 37 20.24 7.59 -0.48
N ARG A 38 21.32 8.37 -0.61
CA ARG A 38 21.52 9.57 0.19
C ARG A 38 20.50 10.67 -0.12
N ILE A 39 20.11 10.82 -1.40
CA ILE A 39 19.01 11.70 -1.81
C ILE A 39 17.71 11.27 -1.12
N LEU A 40 17.38 9.97 -1.17
CA LEU A 40 16.17 9.42 -0.56
C LEU A 40 16.16 9.60 0.96
N GLU A 41 17.29 9.38 1.64
CA GLU A 41 17.42 9.63 3.08
C GLU A 41 17.10 11.08 3.43
N VAL A 42 17.69 12.06 2.73
CA VAL A 42 17.46 13.48 3.03
C VAL A 42 16.02 13.89 2.71
N LEU A 43 15.48 13.48 1.55
CA LEU A 43 14.10 13.79 1.15
C LEU A 43 13.06 13.10 2.05
N SER A 44 13.37 11.92 2.58
CA SER A 44 12.47 11.22 3.50
C SER A 44 12.32 11.92 4.85
N ALA A 45 13.34 12.68 5.27
CA ALA A 45 13.30 13.48 6.49
C ALA A 45 12.71 14.87 6.25
N ASP A 46 13.03 15.50 5.11
CA ASP A 46 12.46 16.80 4.72
C ASP A 46 12.16 16.80 3.20
N ALA A 47 10.92 16.49 2.87
CA ALA A 47 10.42 16.49 1.50
C ALA A 47 10.37 17.91 0.88
N ARG A 48 10.43 18.96 1.69
CA ARG A 48 10.34 20.36 1.24
C ARG A 48 11.70 21.04 1.11
N ILE A 49 12.79 20.31 1.34
CA ILE A 49 14.15 20.83 1.25
C ILE A 49 14.41 21.46 -0.13
N PRO A 50 14.98 22.68 -0.22
CA PRO A 50 15.34 23.27 -1.50
C PRO A 50 16.37 22.41 -2.23
N ASN A 51 16.21 22.22 -3.55
CA ASN A 51 17.13 21.39 -4.34
C ASN A 51 18.60 21.85 -4.24
N SER A 52 18.87 23.15 -4.08
CA SER A 52 20.23 23.65 -3.85
C SER A 52 20.84 23.13 -2.54
N THR A 53 20.04 23.05 -1.48
CA THR A 53 20.47 22.55 -0.17
C THR A 53 20.59 21.02 -0.19
N LEU A 54 19.66 20.33 -0.85
CA LEU A 54 19.75 18.89 -1.10
C LEU A 54 21.06 18.55 -1.83
N ALA A 55 21.32 19.23 -2.95
CA ALA A 55 22.51 19.05 -3.76
C ALA A 55 23.80 19.24 -2.94
N ALA A 56 23.85 20.29 -2.11
CA ALA A 56 24.97 20.53 -1.21
C ALA A 56 25.16 19.39 -0.19
N ARG A 57 24.06 18.90 0.42
CA ARG A 57 24.10 17.78 1.39
C ARG A 57 24.56 16.46 0.79
N VAL A 58 24.27 16.23 -0.48
CA VAL A 58 24.63 14.97 -1.18
C VAL A 58 25.89 15.10 -2.05
N GLY A 59 26.56 16.25 -2.05
CA GLY A 59 27.81 16.46 -2.79
C GLY A 59 27.65 16.55 -4.32
N LEU A 60 26.51 17.06 -4.80
CA LEU A 60 26.21 17.20 -6.22
C LEU A 60 26.09 18.66 -6.65
N ALA A 61 26.30 18.91 -7.95
CA ALA A 61 25.82 20.14 -8.58
C ALA A 61 24.28 20.18 -8.58
N ALA A 62 23.69 21.37 -8.43
CA ALA A 62 22.24 21.54 -8.32
C ALA A 62 21.48 20.97 -9.53
N SER A 63 22.00 21.13 -10.75
CA SER A 63 21.41 20.57 -11.97
C SER A 63 21.45 19.03 -12.00
N THR A 64 22.55 18.43 -11.56
CA THR A 64 22.68 16.97 -11.44
C THR A 64 21.72 16.41 -10.39
N CYS A 65 21.62 17.04 -9.23
CA CYS A 65 20.68 16.65 -8.17
C CYS A 65 19.23 16.68 -8.67
N HIS A 66 18.83 17.77 -9.33
CA HIS A 66 17.49 17.90 -9.89
C HIS A 66 17.17 16.79 -10.89
N SER A 67 18.09 16.50 -11.83
CA SER A 67 17.91 15.42 -12.80
C SER A 67 17.80 14.05 -12.13
N ARG A 68 18.53 13.80 -11.04
CA ARG A 68 18.47 12.54 -10.27
C ARG A 68 17.15 12.36 -9.54
N VAL A 69 16.67 13.39 -8.84
CA VAL A 69 15.36 13.35 -8.17
C VAL A 69 14.27 13.05 -9.19
N ARG A 70 14.28 13.75 -10.34
CA ARG A 70 13.33 13.51 -11.43
C ARG A 70 13.43 12.09 -11.99
N GLU A 71 14.63 11.55 -12.17
CA GLU A 71 14.83 10.16 -12.60
C GLU A 71 14.22 9.17 -11.58
N LEU A 72 14.40 9.42 -10.28
CA LEU A 72 13.84 8.59 -9.21
C LEU A 72 12.31 8.65 -9.16
N GLU A 73 11.71 9.80 -9.45
CA GLU A 73 10.27 9.97 -9.62
C GLU A 73 9.75 9.24 -10.86
N GLU A 74 10.36 9.45 -12.02
CA GLU A 74 9.98 8.82 -13.30
C GLU A 74 10.09 7.28 -13.23
N ARG A 75 11.07 6.77 -12.46
CA ARG A 75 11.22 5.32 -12.19
C ARG A 75 10.24 4.77 -11.16
N GLY A 76 9.48 5.64 -10.47
CA GLY A 76 8.56 5.27 -9.40
C GLY A 76 9.26 4.82 -8.11
N VAL A 77 10.55 5.15 -7.94
CA VAL A 77 11.27 4.96 -6.67
C VAL A 77 10.71 5.95 -5.64
N ILE A 78 10.58 7.21 -6.03
CA ILE A 78 9.79 8.21 -5.30
C ILE A 78 8.36 8.09 -5.79
N ARG A 79 7.45 7.70 -4.90
CA ARG A 79 6.03 7.49 -5.21
C ARG A 79 5.16 8.72 -4.96
N GLY A 80 5.67 9.67 -4.18
CA GLY A 80 4.96 10.88 -3.78
C GLY A 80 5.64 11.56 -2.61
N TYR A 81 5.18 12.77 -2.33
CA TYR A 81 5.57 13.56 -1.16
C TYR A 81 4.31 13.83 -0.34
N HIS A 82 4.35 13.47 0.94
CA HIS A 82 3.20 13.54 1.83
C HIS A 82 3.59 14.29 3.10
N ALA A 83 2.64 15.02 3.67
CA ALA A 83 2.79 15.62 4.98
C ALA A 83 2.45 14.57 6.05
N ASP A 84 3.19 14.58 7.15
CA ASP A 84 2.75 13.95 8.40
C ASP A 84 1.73 14.87 9.07
N ILE A 85 0.52 14.37 9.29
CA ILE A 85 -0.63 15.16 9.72
C ILE A 85 -1.14 14.59 11.04
N ASP A 86 -1.32 15.48 12.02
CA ASP A 86 -1.98 15.15 13.27
C ASP A 86 -3.45 14.82 13.04
N LEU A 87 -3.79 13.54 13.13
CA LEU A 87 -5.15 13.04 12.90
C LEU A 87 -6.14 13.46 13.98
N GLU A 88 -5.68 13.62 15.22
CA GLU A 88 -6.52 14.12 16.32
C GLU A 88 -6.93 15.56 16.05
N ALA A 89 -5.99 16.42 15.64
CA ALA A 89 -6.27 17.81 15.27
C ALA A 89 -7.21 17.94 14.06
N THR A 90 -7.30 16.91 13.21
CA THR A 90 -8.21 16.88 12.04
C THR A 90 -9.59 16.25 12.32
N GLY A 91 -9.84 15.81 13.55
CA GLY A 91 -11.15 15.26 13.96
C GLY A 91 -11.28 13.74 13.80
N SER A 92 -10.17 13.02 13.61
CA SER A 92 -10.12 11.55 13.56
C SER A 92 -9.15 10.98 14.60
N PRO A 93 -9.38 11.22 15.91
CA PRO A 93 -8.44 10.83 16.97
C PRO A 93 -8.36 9.32 17.20
N LEU A 94 -9.39 8.55 16.83
CA LEU A 94 -9.43 7.12 17.07
C LEU A 94 -8.85 6.37 15.88
N GLN A 95 -7.71 5.72 16.09
CA GLN A 95 -7.08 4.86 15.09
C GLN A 95 -7.26 3.38 15.42
N ALA A 96 -7.36 2.54 14.39
CA ALA A 96 -7.46 1.10 14.56
C ALA A 96 -6.81 0.33 13.40
N LEU A 97 -6.29 -0.84 13.74
CA LEU A 97 -5.88 -1.87 12.79
C LEU A 97 -6.96 -2.94 12.74
N VAL A 98 -7.59 -3.10 11.58
CA VAL A 98 -8.62 -4.12 11.37
C VAL A 98 -8.03 -5.25 10.52
N ALA A 99 -7.78 -6.39 11.15
CA ALA A 99 -7.40 -7.60 10.47
C ALA A 99 -8.64 -8.20 9.81
N VAL A 100 -8.54 -8.54 8.52
CA VAL A 100 -9.65 -9.06 7.73
C VAL A 100 -9.25 -10.42 7.15
N ARG A 101 -10.06 -11.42 7.45
CA ARG A 101 -9.95 -12.76 6.88
C ARG A 101 -11.05 -12.99 5.88
N LEU A 102 -10.71 -13.52 4.72
CA LEU A 102 -11.68 -13.86 3.70
C LEU A 102 -12.08 -15.33 3.76
N ARG A 103 -13.26 -15.61 3.22
CA ARG A 103 -13.76 -16.98 3.07
C ARG A 103 -12.89 -17.75 2.07
N ALA A 104 -12.78 -19.05 2.28
CA ALA A 104 -12.11 -19.94 1.34
C ALA A 104 -12.72 -19.78 -0.07
N GLY A 105 -11.88 -19.61 -1.07
CA GLY A 105 -12.31 -19.38 -2.46
C GLY A 105 -12.59 -17.93 -2.84
N ALA A 106 -12.71 -16.99 -1.89
CA ALA A 106 -12.96 -15.58 -2.18
C ALA A 106 -11.69 -14.76 -2.53
N ARG A 107 -10.51 -15.41 -2.58
CA ARG A 107 -9.23 -14.77 -2.96
C ARG A 107 -9.17 -14.25 -4.40
N HIS A 108 -10.13 -14.58 -5.25
CA HIS A 108 -10.23 -13.93 -6.56
C HIS A 108 -10.85 -12.51 -6.47
N LEU A 109 -11.57 -12.21 -5.38
CA LEU A 109 -12.24 -10.93 -5.13
C LEU A 109 -11.32 -9.89 -4.45
N LEU A 110 -10.07 -10.24 -4.14
CA LEU A 110 -9.12 -9.34 -3.44
C LEU A 110 -8.97 -7.99 -4.12
N ARG A 111 -8.92 -8.01 -5.46
CA ARG A 111 -8.70 -6.80 -6.25
C ARG A 111 -9.86 -5.83 -6.09
N ASP A 112 -11.08 -6.34 -6.05
CA ASP A 112 -12.28 -5.52 -5.94
C ASP A 112 -12.43 -4.99 -4.51
N PHE A 113 -12.18 -5.84 -3.51
CA PHE A 113 -12.10 -5.44 -2.11
C PHE A 113 -11.08 -4.30 -1.91
N THR A 114 -9.86 -4.48 -2.41
CA THR A 114 -8.80 -3.46 -2.32
C THR A 114 -9.19 -2.16 -2.99
N THR A 115 -9.83 -2.24 -4.17
CA THR A 115 -10.27 -1.04 -4.91
C THR A 115 -11.32 -0.27 -4.11
N ARG A 116 -12.26 -0.97 -3.47
CA ARG A 116 -13.26 -0.34 -2.60
C ARG A 116 -12.62 0.29 -1.37
N MET A 117 -11.76 -0.44 -0.66
CA MET A 117 -11.10 0.11 0.55
C MET A 117 -10.25 1.34 0.24
N ARG A 118 -9.54 1.37 -0.90
CA ARG A 118 -8.76 2.55 -1.32
C ARG A 118 -9.60 3.80 -1.62
N SER A 119 -10.90 3.64 -1.88
CA SER A 119 -11.80 4.77 -2.14
C SER A 119 -12.37 5.38 -0.86
N ARG A 120 -12.11 4.77 0.30
CA ARG A 120 -12.64 5.20 1.59
C ARG A 120 -11.73 6.24 2.24
N PRO A 121 -12.26 7.40 2.66
CA PRO A 121 -11.46 8.45 3.28
C PRO A 121 -10.92 8.07 4.67
N GLU A 122 -11.56 7.13 5.35
CA GLU A 122 -11.16 6.66 6.67
C GLU A 122 -9.95 5.71 6.62
N VAL A 123 -9.63 5.15 5.44
CA VAL A 123 -8.56 4.17 5.25
C VAL A 123 -7.24 4.88 4.96
N LEU A 124 -6.27 4.71 5.86
CA LEU A 124 -4.94 5.28 5.76
C LEU A 124 -3.97 4.34 5.03
N ASP A 125 -3.95 3.07 5.43
CA ASP A 125 -3.06 2.05 4.86
C ASP A 125 -3.77 0.71 4.68
N LEU A 126 -3.30 -0.03 3.66
CA LEU A 126 -3.72 -1.40 3.39
C LEU A 126 -2.49 -2.30 3.28
N TYR A 127 -2.44 -3.30 4.14
CA TYR A 127 -1.38 -4.29 4.15
C TYR A 127 -1.92 -5.64 3.69
N PHE A 128 -1.16 -6.31 2.84
CA PHE A 128 -1.40 -7.69 2.42
C PHE A 128 -0.48 -8.59 3.22
N LEU A 129 -1.06 -9.56 3.91
CA LEU A 129 -0.31 -10.38 4.84
C LEU A 129 -0.12 -11.80 4.30
N ALA A 130 1.03 -12.39 4.62
CA ALA A 130 1.29 -13.82 4.43
C ALA A 130 0.95 -14.58 5.73
N SER A 131 -0.24 -14.32 6.28
CA SER A 131 -0.74 -14.89 7.52
C SER A 131 -2.12 -15.54 7.32
N ASP A 132 -2.74 -15.98 8.42
CA ASP A 132 -4.12 -16.47 8.40
C ASP A 132 -5.13 -15.37 8.05
N ASP A 133 -4.80 -14.12 8.37
CA ASP A 133 -5.53 -12.96 7.88
C ASP A 133 -4.97 -12.54 6.53
N ASP A 134 -5.85 -12.24 5.58
CA ASP A 134 -5.45 -11.86 4.23
C ASP A 134 -5.06 -10.36 4.17
N PHE A 135 -5.63 -9.53 5.05
CA PHE A 135 -5.41 -8.07 5.10
C PHE A 135 -5.29 -7.51 6.50
N LEU A 136 -4.59 -6.39 6.59
CA LEU A 136 -4.71 -5.42 7.67
C LEU A 136 -5.10 -4.07 7.10
N VAL A 137 -6.15 -3.46 7.64
CA VAL A 137 -6.62 -2.13 7.25
C VAL A 137 -6.33 -1.16 8.39
N HIS A 138 -5.52 -0.15 8.14
CA HIS A 138 -5.31 0.94 9.08
C HIS A 138 -6.32 2.04 8.81
N VAL A 139 -7.11 2.38 9.83
CA VAL A 139 -8.14 3.42 9.73
C VAL A 139 -8.01 4.47 10.82
N ALA A 140 -8.46 5.68 10.51
CA ALA A 140 -8.64 6.77 11.47
C ALA A 140 -10.06 7.34 11.36
N VAL A 141 -10.73 7.47 12.50
CA VAL A 141 -12.14 7.86 12.57
C VAL A 141 -12.42 8.77 13.77
N PRO A 142 -13.55 9.52 13.77
CA PRO A 142 -13.88 10.45 14.86
C PRO A 142 -14.12 9.81 16.22
N GLY A 143 -14.45 8.51 16.26
CA GLY A 143 -14.74 7.82 17.52
C GLY A 143 -15.26 6.39 17.34
N SER A 144 -15.57 5.73 18.45
CA SER A 144 -15.89 4.31 18.49
C SER A 144 -17.16 3.92 17.73
N SER A 145 -18.18 4.81 17.70
CA SER A 145 -19.38 4.58 16.89
C SER A 145 -19.04 4.53 15.40
N ALA A 146 -18.27 5.51 14.90
CA ALA A 146 -17.83 5.52 13.50
C ALA A 146 -16.95 4.31 13.15
N LEU A 147 -16.09 3.88 14.08
CA LEU A 147 -15.29 2.66 13.90
C LEU A 147 -16.17 1.41 13.78
N ARG A 148 -17.16 1.26 14.67
CA ARG A 148 -18.11 0.14 14.63
C ARG A 148 -18.88 0.14 13.31
N ASP A 149 -19.40 1.29 12.90
CA ASP A 149 -20.18 1.43 11.68
C ASP A 149 -19.31 1.10 10.45
N PHE A 150 -18.05 1.55 10.42
CA PHE A 150 -17.08 1.14 9.39
C PHE A 150 -16.89 -0.38 9.34
N VAL A 151 -16.63 -1.02 10.48
CA VAL A 151 -16.39 -2.48 10.53
C VAL A 151 -17.63 -3.27 10.13
N LEU A 152 -18.83 -2.82 10.52
CA LEU A 152 -20.07 -3.50 10.18
C LEU A 152 -20.42 -3.32 8.69
N GLU A 153 -20.42 -2.09 8.21
CA GLU A 153 -20.92 -1.76 6.87
C GLU A 153 -19.89 -1.99 5.76
N GLN A 154 -18.61 -1.74 6.04
CA GLN A 154 -17.55 -1.76 5.02
C GLN A 154 -16.78 -3.06 4.97
N LEU A 155 -16.87 -3.89 6.01
CA LEU A 155 -16.17 -5.15 6.10
C LEU A 155 -17.13 -6.31 6.33
N SER A 156 -17.83 -6.32 7.46
CA SER A 156 -18.62 -7.48 7.90
C SER A 156 -19.85 -7.75 7.02
N ALA A 157 -20.43 -6.72 6.41
CA ALA A 157 -21.53 -6.85 5.46
C ALA A 157 -21.14 -7.53 4.14
N HIS A 158 -19.84 -7.69 3.86
CA HIS A 158 -19.38 -8.26 2.60
C HIS A 158 -19.36 -9.80 2.63
N PRO A 159 -19.96 -10.47 1.63
CA PRO A 159 -20.05 -11.93 1.56
C PRO A 159 -18.69 -12.61 1.36
N GLU A 160 -17.65 -11.90 0.96
CA GLU A 160 -16.29 -12.42 0.91
C GLU A 160 -15.58 -12.45 2.27
N VAL A 161 -16.03 -11.66 3.26
CA VAL A 161 -15.36 -11.52 4.57
C VAL A 161 -15.84 -12.61 5.53
N ALA A 162 -14.91 -13.44 5.99
CA ALA A 162 -15.17 -14.50 6.96
C ALA A 162 -15.21 -13.97 8.40
N SER A 163 -14.23 -13.15 8.77
CA SER A 163 -14.12 -12.56 10.10
C SER A 163 -13.28 -11.29 10.08
N THR A 164 -13.47 -10.46 11.09
CA THR A 164 -12.67 -9.27 11.35
C THR A 164 -12.19 -9.28 12.81
N GLN A 165 -11.00 -8.74 13.04
CA GLN A 165 -10.48 -8.47 14.37
C GLN A 165 -9.97 -7.04 14.42
N THR A 166 -10.50 -6.24 15.34
CA THR A 166 -10.15 -4.82 15.48
C THR A 166 -9.23 -4.62 16.67
N ASN A 167 -8.04 -4.07 16.43
CA ASN A 167 -7.10 -3.66 17.46
C ASN A 167 -7.07 -2.12 17.48
N ILE A 168 -7.46 -1.52 18.59
CA ILE A 168 -7.41 -0.06 18.76
C ILE A 168 -5.96 0.35 19.02
N ILE A 169 -5.53 1.42 18.35
CA ILE A 169 -4.20 2.00 18.55
C ILE A 169 -4.32 3.07 19.63
N PHE A 170 -3.55 2.94 20.71
CA PHE A 170 -3.48 3.97 21.76
C PHE A 170 -2.51 5.09 21.43
N GLU A 171 -1.42 4.77 20.72
CA GLU A 171 -0.39 5.72 20.34
C GLU A 171 0.19 5.32 18.98
N HIS A 172 0.33 6.29 18.08
CA HIS A 172 0.96 6.13 16.78
C HIS A 172 2.01 7.23 16.61
N THR A 173 3.23 6.82 16.26
CA THR A 173 4.33 7.75 15.99
C THR A 173 4.99 7.34 14.70
N TRP A 174 5.09 8.28 13.77
CA TRP A 174 5.83 8.08 12.54
C TRP A 174 7.32 8.32 12.80
N VAL A 175 8.16 7.29 12.59
CA VAL A 175 9.60 7.33 12.94
C VAL A 175 10.48 7.69 11.75
N ALA A 176 10.22 7.11 10.58
CA ALA A 176 10.98 7.39 9.35
C ALA A 176 10.26 6.86 8.09
N ALA A 177 10.38 7.58 6.96
CA ALA A 177 9.87 7.14 5.65
C ALA A 177 10.79 6.15 4.92
N PHE A 178 12.08 6.14 5.25
CA PHE A 178 13.09 5.36 4.55
C PHE A 178 14.04 4.67 5.53
N PRO A 179 14.32 3.36 5.39
CA PRO A 179 15.23 2.66 6.28
C PRO A 179 16.61 3.31 6.33
N GLY A 180 17.13 3.53 7.53
CA GLY A 180 18.42 4.19 7.74
C GLY A 180 18.38 5.72 7.73
N ALA A 181 17.26 6.34 7.35
CA ALA A 181 17.04 7.75 7.63
C ALA A 181 16.89 7.93 9.14
N ARG A 182 17.75 8.76 9.74
CA ARG A 182 17.57 9.17 11.15
C ARG A 182 16.45 10.20 11.19
N ALA A 183 15.55 10.06 12.17
CA ALA A 183 14.66 11.15 12.54
C ALA A 183 15.53 12.40 12.80
N ALA A 184 15.13 13.54 12.23
CA ALA A 184 15.76 14.80 12.59
C ALA A 184 15.38 15.09 14.05
N GLU A 185 16.37 15.14 14.93
CA GLU A 185 16.24 15.64 16.32
C GLU A 185 15.84 17.12 16.34
#